data_AF-A0A120HSU3-F1
#
_entry.id   AF-A0A120HSU3-F1
#
_cell.length_a   1.000
_cell.length_b   1.000
_cell.length_c   1.000
_cell.angle_alpha   90.00
_cell.angle_beta   90.00
_cell.angle_gamma   90.00
#
_symmetry.space_group_name_H-M   'P 1'
#
loop_
_entity.id
_entity.type
_entity.pdbx_description
1 polymer ?
#
loop_
_entity_poly.entity_id
_entity_poly.type
_entity_poly.pdbx_seq_one_letter_code
_entity_poly.pdbx_strand_id
1 'polypeptide(L)'
;MNHFTISIKYVLSSILLAAVLVTGCSGGQQKEKSASSDYKETKQMVVDILKTKEGQKAIHEAMNERSSTQSVQRAGQGGGEEMKIQAHEMMQDPKFAVSMAKAMQEQNKKLLKDLMKEPEYQKMMLDIMKDPEYQKLVLETMKSPAYRQQTMSVMKDALQSPMFRLEMIQLAQKAQEQMIKPEQGKGKEKEKGKGKEGGGKQEGGGGKK
;
A
#
# COMPACT_ATOMS: atom_id res chain seq x y z
N MET A 1 90.15 -22.26 -36.46
CA MET A 1 89.53 -20.94 -36.19
C MET A 1 88.58 -20.45 -37.29
N ASN A 2 87.99 -21.33 -38.12
CA ASN A 2 87.14 -20.90 -39.26
C ASN A 2 85.64 -21.22 -39.07
N HIS A 3 85.24 -21.90 -38.00
CA HIS A 3 83.83 -22.22 -37.73
C HIS A 3 83.08 -21.11 -36.96
N PHE A 4 83.79 -20.30 -36.16
CA PHE A 4 83.17 -19.23 -35.36
C PHE A 4 82.80 -18.00 -36.19
N THR A 5 83.56 -17.71 -37.25
CA THR A 5 83.29 -16.62 -38.19
C THR A 5 82.15 -16.92 -39.16
N ILE A 6 81.82 -18.20 -39.35
CA ILE A 6 80.72 -18.65 -40.22
C ILE A 6 79.37 -18.40 -39.52
N SER A 7 79.23 -18.77 -38.25
CA SER A 7 77.98 -18.54 -37.49
C SER A 7 77.65 -17.05 -37.32
N ILE A 8 78.65 -16.19 -37.14
CA ILE A 8 78.47 -14.73 -37.08
C ILE A 8 77.99 -14.14 -38.41
N LYS A 9 78.47 -14.66 -39.55
CA LYS A 9 78.01 -14.23 -40.88
C LYS A 9 76.56 -14.65 -41.16
N TYR A 10 76.15 -15.83 -40.72
CA TYR A 10 74.75 -16.29 -40.87
C TYR A 10 73.78 -15.55 -39.95
N VAL A 11 74.20 -15.19 -38.72
CA VAL A 11 73.37 -14.38 -37.80
C VAL A 11 73.20 -12.95 -38.30
N LEU A 12 74.25 -12.31 -38.83
CA LEU A 12 74.18 -10.98 -39.46
C LEU A 12 73.33 -11.00 -40.75
N SER A 13 73.42 -12.05 -41.56
CA SER A 13 72.57 -12.22 -42.76
C SER A 13 71.10 -12.48 -42.42
N SER A 14 70.81 -13.15 -41.30
CA SER A 14 69.44 -13.43 -40.84
C SER A 14 68.77 -12.19 -40.25
N ILE A 15 69.52 -11.30 -39.61
CA ILE A 15 69.02 -10.02 -39.08
C ILE A 15 68.78 -9.00 -40.20
N LEU A 16 69.63 -9.00 -41.24
CA LEU A 16 69.46 -8.15 -42.41
C LEU A 16 68.22 -8.54 -43.25
N LEU A 17 67.88 -9.83 -43.31
CA LEU A 17 66.70 -10.33 -44.03
C LEU A 17 65.38 -10.06 -43.26
N ALA A 18 65.42 -10.04 -41.92
CA ALA A 18 64.27 -9.68 -41.09
C ALA A 18 63.95 -8.17 -41.12
N ALA A 19 64.96 -7.31 -41.33
CA ALA A 19 64.78 -5.86 -41.45
C ALA A 19 64.08 -5.43 -42.75
N VAL A 20 64.16 -6.24 -43.82
CA VAL A 20 63.53 -5.94 -45.12
C VAL A 20 62.02 -6.26 -45.15
N LEU A 21 61.52 -7.08 -44.22
CA LEU A 21 60.09 -7.44 -44.13
C LEU A 21 59.25 -6.43 -43.32
N VAL A 22 59.87 -5.51 -42.56
CA VAL A 22 59.16 -4.49 -41.75
C VAL A 22 58.98 -3.16 -42.48
N THR A 23 59.74 -2.88 -43.55
CA THR A 23 59.61 -1.66 -44.37
C THR A 23 58.61 -1.79 -45.53
N GLY A 24 57.84 -2.87 -45.58
CA GLY A 24 56.79 -3.13 -46.57
C GLY A 24 55.39 -2.69 -46.16
N CYS A 25 55.20 -1.48 -45.61
CA CYS A 25 53.90 -0.79 -45.64
C CYS A 25 54.05 0.71 -45.33
N SER A 26 54.65 1.46 -46.25
CA SER A 26 54.40 2.90 -46.34
C SER A 26 54.52 3.37 -47.78
N GLY A 27 53.38 3.43 -48.45
CA GLY A 27 53.21 4.04 -49.76
C GLY A 27 51.75 4.41 -49.94
N GLY A 28 51.40 5.66 -49.61
CA GLY A 28 50.11 6.26 -49.95
C GLY A 28 49.52 7.17 -48.89
N GLN A 29 49.77 8.47 -49.01
CA GLN A 29 49.04 9.54 -48.34
C GLN A 29 47.51 9.33 -48.45
N GLN A 30 46.76 9.42 -47.35
CA GLN A 30 45.62 10.35 -47.27
C GLN A 30 45.09 10.52 -45.83
N LYS A 31 45.13 11.77 -45.37
CA LYS A 31 44.22 12.45 -44.42
C LYS A 31 43.46 11.64 -43.37
N GLU A 32 43.72 12.02 -42.12
CA GLU A 32 42.77 12.10 -41.00
C GLU A 32 41.30 12.32 -41.44
N LYS A 33 40.45 11.30 -41.25
CA LYS A 33 39.01 11.32 -40.90
C LYS A 33 38.36 9.96 -41.23
N SER A 34 38.54 8.93 -40.40
CA SER A 34 37.69 7.71 -40.55
C SER A 34 37.62 6.74 -39.36
N ALA A 35 38.44 6.84 -38.30
CA ALA A 35 38.36 5.86 -37.19
C ALA A 35 37.02 5.89 -36.39
N SER A 36 36.26 6.99 -36.44
CA SER A 36 34.96 7.11 -35.76
C SER A 36 33.77 6.61 -36.60
N SER A 37 33.93 6.48 -37.92
CA SER A 37 32.87 6.00 -38.82
C SER A 37 32.76 4.48 -38.79
N ASP A 38 33.90 3.77 -38.83
CA ASP A 38 33.96 2.31 -38.85
C ASP A 38 33.48 1.70 -37.52
N TYR A 39 33.70 2.37 -36.40
CA TYR A 39 33.18 1.92 -35.10
C TYR A 39 31.66 2.05 -35.02
N LYS A 40 31.09 3.07 -35.66
CA LYS A 40 29.64 3.28 -35.72
C LYS A 40 28.97 2.24 -36.63
N GLU A 41 29.59 1.93 -37.76
CA GLU A 41 29.12 0.87 -38.67
C GLU A 41 29.26 -0.53 -38.06
N THR A 42 30.41 -0.83 -37.42
CA THR A 42 30.61 -2.11 -36.72
C THR A 42 29.64 -2.25 -35.55
N LYS A 43 29.40 -1.17 -34.78
CA LYS A 43 28.39 -1.17 -33.72
C LYS A 43 27.00 -1.39 -34.27
N GLN A 44 26.66 -0.76 -35.39
CA GLN A 44 25.35 -0.93 -36.02
C GLN A 44 25.18 -2.37 -36.51
N MET A 45 26.20 -2.95 -37.14
CA MET A 45 26.22 -4.36 -37.54
C MET A 45 26.03 -5.30 -36.35
N VAL A 46 26.73 -5.06 -35.23
CA VAL A 46 26.57 -5.87 -34.00
C VAL A 46 25.17 -5.70 -33.40
N VAL A 47 24.62 -4.48 -33.39
CA VAL A 47 23.25 -4.21 -32.92
C VAL A 47 22.22 -4.90 -33.81
N ASP A 48 22.46 -4.95 -35.12
CA ASP A 48 21.57 -5.59 -36.07
C ASP A 48 21.63 -7.13 -35.94
N ILE A 49 22.81 -7.71 -35.65
CA ILE A 49 22.97 -9.13 -35.27
C ILE A 49 22.30 -9.44 -33.92
N LEU A 50 22.31 -8.53 -32.96
CA LEU A 50 21.60 -8.71 -31.70
C LEU A 50 20.07 -8.61 -31.87
N LYS A 51 19.61 -7.86 -32.87
CA LYS A 51 18.19 -7.70 -33.20
C LYS A 51 17.65 -8.79 -34.13
N THR A 52 18.49 -9.54 -34.83
CA THR A 52 18.02 -10.66 -35.64
C THR A 52 17.45 -11.77 -34.77
N LYS A 53 16.54 -12.55 -35.37
CA LYS A 53 15.86 -13.66 -34.70
C LYS A 53 16.83 -14.71 -34.18
N GLU A 54 17.97 -14.91 -34.87
CA GLU A 54 19.03 -15.81 -34.42
C GLU A 54 19.74 -15.29 -33.17
N GLY A 55 20.03 -13.98 -33.09
CA GLY A 55 20.61 -13.35 -31.90
C GLY A 55 19.68 -13.44 -30.70
N GLN A 56 18.39 -13.16 -30.88
CA GLN A 56 17.39 -13.32 -29.82
C GLN A 56 17.24 -14.78 -29.38
N LYS A 57 17.24 -15.72 -30.32
CA LYS A 57 17.13 -17.16 -30.02
C LYS A 57 18.36 -17.68 -29.28
N ALA A 58 19.57 -17.26 -29.67
CA ALA A 58 20.81 -17.63 -28.99
C ALA A 58 20.87 -17.07 -27.55
N ILE A 59 20.39 -15.84 -27.33
CA ILE A 59 20.28 -15.26 -25.98
C ILE A 59 19.24 -16.02 -25.15
N HIS A 60 18.09 -16.37 -25.73
CA HIS A 60 17.03 -17.11 -25.04
C HIS A 60 17.47 -18.54 -24.67
N GLU A 61 18.19 -19.23 -25.55
CA GLU A 61 18.81 -20.54 -25.28
C GLU A 61 19.88 -20.42 -24.19
N ALA A 62 20.78 -19.43 -24.27
CA ALA A 62 21.79 -19.18 -23.25
C ALA A 62 21.20 -18.79 -21.88
N MET A 63 20.10 -18.03 -21.84
CA MET A 63 19.39 -17.68 -20.60
C MET A 63 18.70 -18.88 -19.97
N ASN A 64 18.07 -19.75 -20.77
CA ASN A 64 17.44 -20.96 -20.27
C ASN A 64 18.47 -21.95 -19.68
N GLU A 65 19.65 -22.10 -20.29
CA GLU A 65 20.75 -22.91 -19.73
C GLU A 65 21.29 -22.32 -18.41
N ARG A 66 21.34 -20.99 -18.29
CA ARG A 66 21.87 -20.26 -17.11
C ARG A 66 20.84 -20.05 -15.98
N SER A 67 19.60 -20.48 -16.17
CA SER A 67 18.54 -20.44 -15.16
C SER A 67 18.69 -21.53 -14.08
N SER A 68 19.62 -22.47 -14.26
CA SER A 68 20.06 -23.41 -13.23
C SER A 68 20.92 -22.70 -12.17
N THR A 69 20.22 -22.00 -11.27
CA THR A 69 20.62 -21.69 -9.88
C THR A 69 21.77 -20.68 -9.66
N GLN A 70 22.66 -20.41 -10.61
CA GLN A 70 23.86 -19.61 -10.36
C GLN A 70 23.73 -18.10 -10.66
N SER A 71 22.73 -17.68 -11.44
CA SER A 71 22.55 -16.27 -11.86
C SER A 71 21.75 -15.42 -10.87
N VAL A 72 20.80 -16.02 -10.13
CA VAL A 72 19.97 -15.30 -9.13
C VAL A 72 20.81 -14.78 -7.97
N GLN A 73 21.86 -15.51 -7.57
CA GLN A 73 22.71 -15.14 -6.44
C GLN A 73 23.69 -14.00 -6.76
N ARG A 74 23.96 -13.74 -8.06
CA ARG A 74 24.92 -12.73 -8.51
C ARG A 74 24.26 -11.42 -8.93
N ALA A 75 22.96 -11.42 -9.24
CA ALA A 75 22.18 -10.22 -9.55
C ALA A 75 21.77 -9.41 -8.29
N GLY A 76 21.81 -10.03 -7.10
CA GLY A 76 21.34 -9.42 -5.85
C GLY A 76 22.21 -8.31 -5.25
N GLN A 77 23.39 -8.02 -5.79
CA GLN A 77 24.33 -7.07 -5.18
C GLN A 77 24.56 -5.75 -5.94
N GLY A 78 23.92 -5.52 -7.09
CA GLY A 78 24.17 -4.27 -7.84
C GLY A 78 23.09 -3.78 -8.80
N GLY A 79 22.00 -4.52 -9.02
CA GLY A 79 20.95 -4.15 -10.00
C GLY A 79 19.56 -3.90 -9.38
N GLY A 80 19.49 -3.69 -8.07
CA GLY A 80 18.22 -3.72 -7.32
C GLY A 80 17.26 -2.57 -7.62
N GLU A 81 17.75 -1.38 -7.96
CA GLU A 81 16.87 -0.22 -8.19
C GLU A 81 16.26 -0.22 -9.59
N GLU A 82 17.05 -0.46 -10.64
CA GLU A 82 16.53 -0.52 -12.02
C GLU A 82 15.53 -1.66 -12.21
N MET A 83 15.79 -2.81 -11.58
CA MET A 83 14.86 -3.95 -11.62
C MET A 83 13.59 -3.70 -10.79
N LYS A 84 13.66 -2.94 -9.68
CA LYS A 84 12.47 -2.52 -8.91
C LYS A 84 11.61 -1.53 -9.69
N ILE A 85 12.23 -0.57 -10.38
CA ILE A 85 11.52 0.42 -11.20
C ILE A 85 10.82 -0.30 -12.36
N GLN A 86 11.51 -1.19 -13.07
CA GLN A 86 10.90 -1.98 -14.14
C GLN A 86 9.80 -2.92 -13.62
N ALA A 87 9.99 -3.57 -12.48
CA ALA A 87 8.94 -4.39 -11.87
C ALA A 87 7.72 -3.55 -11.47
N HIS A 88 7.93 -2.32 -10.97
CA HIS A 88 6.85 -1.41 -10.62
C HIS A 88 6.08 -0.92 -11.85
N GLU A 89 6.77 -0.57 -12.94
CA GLU A 89 6.15 -0.20 -14.22
C GLU A 89 5.38 -1.37 -14.84
N MET A 90 5.93 -2.59 -14.79
CA MET A 90 5.23 -3.80 -15.25
C MET A 90 3.98 -4.09 -14.42
N MET A 91 4.01 -3.86 -13.09
CA MET A 91 2.83 -4.00 -12.23
C MET A 91 1.74 -2.94 -12.50
N GLN A 92 2.09 -1.81 -13.11
CA GLN A 92 1.11 -0.80 -13.53
C GLN A 92 0.45 -1.14 -14.87
N ASP A 93 1.01 -2.08 -15.65
CA ASP A 93 0.34 -2.57 -16.87
C ASP A 93 -0.91 -3.39 -16.48
N PRO A 94 -2.10 -3.01 -16.95
CA PRO A 94 -3.35 -3.68 -16.57
C PRO A 94 -3.40 -5.15 -17.01
N LYS A 95 -2.78 -5.53 -18.13
CA LYS A 95 -2.77 -6.93 -18.59
C LYS A 95 -1.90 -7.80 -17.69
N PHE A 96 -0.74 -7.28 -17.29
CA PHE A 96 0.14 -7.95 -16.35
C PHE A 96 -0.46 -7.98 -14.93
N ALA A 97 -1.03 -6.87 -14.46
CA ALA A 97 -1.72 -6.81 -13.18
C ALA A 97 -2.88 -7.81 -13.10
N VAL A 98 -3.68 -7.96 -14.16
CA VAL A 98 -4.79 -8.93 -14.22
C VAL A 98 -4.28 -10.36 -14.22
N SER A 99 -3.22 -10.68 -14.97
CA SER A 99 -2.67 -12.04 -14.98
C SER A 99 -2.02 -12.40 -13.65
N MET A 100 -1.28 -11.47 -13.04
CA MET A 100 -0.69 -11.59 -11.71
C MET A 100 -1.78 -11.75 -10.64
N ALA A 101 -2.81 -10.91 -10.66
CA ALA A 101 -3.93 -10.99 -9.72
C ALA A 101 -4.67 -12.33 -9.83
N LYS A 102 -4.91 -12.82 -11.05
CA LYS A 102 -5.51 -14.14 -11.28
C LYS A 102 -4.63 -15.28 -10.76
N ALA A 103 -3.33 -15.23 -11.00
CA ALA A 103 -2.39 -16.24 -10.51
C ALA A 103 -2.30 -16.27 -8.98
N MET A 104 -2.36 -15.09 -8.35
CA MET A 104 -2.32 -14.96 -6.89
C MET A 104 -3.68 -15.11 -6.20
N GLN A 105 -4.79 -15.15 -6.94
CA GLN A 105 -6.14 -15.04 -6.38
C GLN A 105 -6.43 -16.10 -5.30
N GLU A 106 -6.14 -17.37 -5.59
CA GLU A 106 -6.42 -18.47 -4.65
C GLU A 106 -5.53 -18.41 -3.41
N GLN A 107 -4.24 -18.10 -3.58
CA GLN A 107 -3.31 -17.95 -2.46
C GLN A 107 -3.68 -16.73 -1.61
N ASN A 108 -4.05 -15.61 -2.24
CA ASN A 108 -4.45 -14.39 -1.55
C ASN A 108 -5.77 -14.58 -0.79
N LYS A 109 -6.73 -15.33 -1.35
CA LYS A 109 -7.97 -15.70 -0.66
C LYS A 109 -7.70 -16.57 0.56
N LYS A 110 -6.76 -17.52 0.46
CA LYS A 110 -6.35 -18.36 1.59
C LYS A 110 -5.67 -17.51 2.67
N LEU A 111 -4.69 -16.69 2.29
CA LEU A 111 -4.00 -15.77 3.18
C LEU A 111 -4.98 -14.85 3.91
N LEU A 112 -5.92 -14.23 3.19
CA LEU A 112 -6.89 -13.32 3.78
C LEU A 112 -7.83 -14.04 4.76
N LYS A 113 -8.24 -15.28 4.46
CA LYS A 113 -9.04 -16.11 5.37
C LYS A 113 -8.29 -16.48 6.65
N ASP A 114 -7.00 -16.76 6.53
CA ASP A 114 -6.18 -17.10 7.68
C ASP A 114 -5.90 -15.85 8.51
N LEU A 115 -5.59 -14.72 7.88
CA LEU A 115 -5.40 -13.43 8.53
C LEU A 115 -6.67 -12.97 9.28
N MET A 116 -7.87 -13.19 8.73
CA MET A 116 -9.14 -12.90 9.44
C MET A 116 -9.32 -13.66 10.77
N LYS A 117 -8.62 -14.79 10.95
CA LYS A 117 -8.66 -15.56 12.20
C LYS A 117 -7.60 -15.10 13.20
N GLU A 118 -6.64 -14.29 12.77
CA GLU A 118 -5.58 -13.80 13.63
C GLU A 118 -6.09 -12.65 14.52
N PRO A 119 -5.68 -12.62 15.80
CA PRO A 119 -6.16 -11.64 16.76
C PRO A 119 -5.78 -10.20 16.40
N GLU A 120 -4.62 -9.99 15.78
CA GLU A 120 -4.17 -8.66 15.36
C GLU A 120 -5.03 -8.09 14.24
N TYR A 121 -5.36 -8.90 13.22
CA TYR A 121 -6.23 -8.47 12.14
C TYR A 121 -7.67 -8.24 12.61
N GLN A 122 -8.17 -9.08 13.52
CA GLN A 122 -9.48 -8.86 14.15
C GLN A 122 -9.52 -7.53 14.90
N LYS A 123 -8.45 -7.19 15.62
CA LYS A 123 -8.35 -5.89 16.31
C LYS A 123 -8.39 -4.73 15.32
N MET A 124 -7.61 -4.81 14.23
CA MET A 124 -7.66 -3.79 13.17
C MET A 124 -9.05 -3.69 12.54
N MET A 125 -9.72 -4.82 12.28
CA MET A 125 -11.08 -4.84 11.74
C MET A 125 -12.09 -4.22 12.72
N LEU A 126 -11.96 -4.49 14.02
CA LEU A 126 -12.79 -3.86 15.06
C LEU A 126 -12.58 -2.36 15.13
N ASP A 127 -11.35 -1.88 14.93
CA ASP A 127 -11.08 -0.45 14.88
C ASP A 127 -11.68 0.20 13.63
N ILE A 128 -11.69 -0.49 12.48
CA ILE A 128 -12.43 -0.06 11.28
C ILE A 128 -13.94 -0.02 11.55
N MET A 129 -14.50 -1.01 12.26
CA MET A 129 -15.93 -1.01 12.62
C MET A 129 -16.32 0.11 13.58
N LYS A 130 -15.37 0.70 14.32
CA LYS A 130 -15.65 1.87 15.18
C LYS A 130 -15.71 3.17 14.38
N ASP A 131 -15.33 3.16 13.11
CA ASP A 131 -15.36 4.34 12.26
C ASP A 131 -16.78 4.95 12.19
N PRO A 132 -16.94 6.29 12.25
CA PRO A 132 -18.25 6.94 12.20
C PRO A 132 -19.10 6.58 10.98
N GLU A 133 -18.50 6.30 9.83
CA GLU A 133 -19.24 5.90 8.63
C GLU A 133 -19.83 4.50 8.78
N TYR A 134 -19.09 3.57 9.40
CA TYR A 134 -19.62 2.25 9.72
C TYR A 134 -20.74 2.33 10.77
N GLN A 135 -20.60 3.19 11.79
CA GLN A 135 -21.66 3.42 12.77
C GLN A 135 -22.94 3.95 12.12
N LYS A 136 -22.84 4.89 11.16
CA LYS A 136 -24.01 5.38 10.41
C LYS A 136 -24.69 4.26 9.64
N LEU A 137 -23.94 3.41 8.96
CA LEU A 137 -24.47 2.26 8.21
C LEU A 137 -25.21 1.28 9.14
N VAL A 138 -24.64 0.99 10.32
CA VAL A 138 -25.28 0.15 11.34
C VAL A 138 -26.56 0.81 11.86
N LEU A 139 -26.53 2.11 12.16
CA LEU A 139 -27.71 2.85 12.63
C LEU A 139 -28.81 2.92 11.58
N GLU A 140 -28.46 3.06 10.30
CA GLU A 140 -29.42 2.98 9.20
C GLU A 140 -30.05 1.60 9.10
N THR A 141 -29.24 0.55 9.22
CA THR A 141 -29.70 -0.85 9.26
C THR A 141 -30.64 -1.09 10.44
N MET A 142 -30.33 -0.55 11.62
CA MET A 142 -31.21 -0.64 12.80
C MET A 142 -32.52 0.13 12.63
N LYS A 143 -32.54 1.20 11.82
CA LYS A 143 -33.75 1.95 11.50
C LYS A 143 -34.59 1.28 10.42
N SER A 144 -34.07 0.25 9.75
CA SER A 144 -34.80 -0.48 8.72
C SER A 144 -36.10 -1.09 9.29
N PRO A 145 -37.17 -1.20 8.47
CA PRO A 145 -38.43 -1.80 8.90
C PRO A 145 -38.27 -3.23 9.43
N ALA A 146 -37.37 -4.03 8.83
CA ALA A 146 -37.10 -5.40 9.25
C ALA A 146 -36.51 -5.47 10.66
N TYR A 147 -35.50 -4.64 10.95
CA TYR A 147 -34.90 -4.57 12.28
C TYR A 147 -35.89 -4.03 13.33
N ARG A 148 -36.72 -3.05 12.95
CA ARG A 148 -37.78 -2.54 13.83
C ARG A 148 -38.83 -3.59 14.15
N GLN A 149 -39.25 -4.41 13.20
CA GLN A 149 -40.19 -5.50 13.44
C GLN A 149 -39.62 -6.51 14.44
N GLN A 150 -38.36 -6.91 14.25
CA GLN A 150 -37.67 -7.80 15.19
C GLN A 150 -37.55 -7.15 16.58
N THR A 151 -37.16 -5.88 16.64
CA THR A 151 -37.06 -5.13 17.90
C THR A 151 -38.42 -5.03 18.61
N MET A 152 -39.50 -4.81 17.86
CA MET A 152 -40.86 -4.80 18.40
C MET A 152 -41.28 -6.17 18.92
N SER A 153 -40.87 -7.27 18.29
CA SER A 153 -41.10 -8.62 18.81
C SER A 153 -40.37 -8.82 20.12
N VAL A 154 -39.06 -8.53 20.15
CA VAL A 154 -38.24 -8.63 21.37
C VAL A 154 -38.81 -7.77 22.50
N MET A 155 -39.30 -6.57 22.17
CA MET A 155 -39.91 -5.68 23.16
C MET A 155 -41.26 -6.20 23.66
N LYS A 156 -42.09 -6.81 22.81
CA LYS A 156 -43.32 -7.49 23.23
C LYS A 156 -43.01 -8.67 24.15
N ASP A 157 -42.01 -9.47 23.82
CA ASP A 157 -41.58 -10.60 24.64
C ASP A 157 -41.02 -10.13 25.99
N ALA A 158 -40.23 -9.05 25.98
CA ALA A 158 -39.71 -8.42 27.20
C ALA A 158 -40.84 -7.88 28.10
N LEU A 159 -41.88 -7.25 27.53
CA LEU A 159 -43.07 -6.79 28.28
C LEU A 159 -43.89 -7.94 28.86
N GLN A 160 -43.81 -9.13 28.26
CA GLN A 160 -44.45 -10.33 28.77
C GLN A 160 -43.65 -11.00 29.89
N SER A 161 -42.38 -10.63 30.07
CA SER A 161 -41.55 -11.13 31.16
C SER A 161 -42.17 -10.79 32.52
N PRO A 162 -42.32 -11.78 33.43
CA PRO A 162 -42.80 -11.54 34.80
C PRO A 162 -41.98 -10.48 35.54
N MET A 163 -40.66 -10.42 35.32
CA MET A 163 -39.81 -9.40 35.93
C MET A 163 -40.19 -7.99 35.48
N PHE A 164 -40.39 -7.78 34.18
CA PHE A 164 -40.75 -6.48 33.64
C PHE A 164 -42.16 -6.06 34.09
N ARG A 165 -43.10 -7.02 34.16
CA ARG A 165 -44.46 -6.76 34.68
C ARG A 165 -44.44 -6.35 36.15
N LEU A 166 -43.62 -7.00 36.97
CA LEU A 166 -43.46 -6.64 38.38
C LEU A 166 -42.87 -5.23 38.54
N GLU A 167 -41.84 -4.89 37.76
CA GLU A 167 -41.28 -3.54 37.75
C GLU A 167 -42.32 -2.49 37.32
N MET A 168 -43.13 -2.78 36.30
CA MET A 168 -44.21 -1.90 35.86
C MET A 168 -45.29 -1.71 36.94
N ILE A 169 -45.65 -2.76 37.67
CA ILE A 169 -46.60 -2.69 38.80
C ILE A 169 -46.00 -1.86 39.94
N GLN A 170 -44.74 -2.08 40.30
CA GLN A 170 -44.05 -1.31 41.35
C GLN A 170 -43.90 0.17 40.95
N LEU A 171 -43.63 0.47 39.68
CA LEU A 171 -43.56 1.83 39.17
C LEU A 171 -44.93 2.50 39.23
N ALA A 172 -46.00 1.79 38.86
CA ALA A 172 -47.37 2.29 38.95
C ALA A 172 -47.79 2.55 40.40
N GLN A 173 -47.42 1.66 41.33
CA GLN A 173 -47.64 1.84 42.77
C GLN A 173 -46.88 3.07 43.30
N LYS A 174 -45.59 3.23 42.96
CA LYS A 174 -44.81 4.41 43.34
C LYS A 174 -45.38 5.70 42.74
N ALA A 175 -45.82 5.68 41.48
CA ALA A 175 -46.45 6.82 40.84
C ALA A 175 -47.77 7.20 41.52
N GLN A 176 -48.60 6.21 41.90
CA GLN A 176 -49.81 6.44 42.70
C GLN A 176 -49.49 6.98 44.09
N GLU A 177 -48.47 6.45 44.79
CA GLU A 177 -48.02 6.99 46.08
C GLU A 177 -47.52 8.44 45.96
N GLN A 178 -46.88 8.81 44.85
CA GLN A 178 -46.44 10.19 44.59
C GLN A 178 -47.62 11.13 44.24
N MET A 179 -48.68 10.63 43.61
CA MET A 179 -49.91 11.40 43.38
C MET A 179 -50.81 11.51 44.61
N ILE A 180 -50.75 10.51 45.51
CA ILE A 180 -51.52 10.49 46.78
C ILE A 180 -50.79 11.25 47.88
N LYS A 181 -49.45 11.34 47.86
CA LYS A 181 -48.70 12.28 48.70
C LYS A 181 -48.99 13.70 48.20
N PRO A 182 -49.72 14.53 48.96
CA PRO A 182 -49.79 15.95 48.65
C PRO A 182 -48.36 16.50 48.73
N GLU A 183 -48.06 17.53 47.94
CA GLU A 183 -46.97 18.46 48.26
C GLU A 183 -47.19 19.05 49.66
N GLN A 184 -46.78 18.32 50.69
CA GLN A 184 -46.62 18.85 52.04
C GLN A 184 -45.13 19.10 52.24
N GLY A 185 -44.70 20.32 51.91
CA GLY A 185 -43.36 20.72 52.29
C GLY A 185 -42.73 21.97 51.69
N LYS A 186 -43.45 22.91 51.06
CA LYS A 186 -42.94 24.30 50.92
C LYS A 186 -44.07 25.32 50.97
N GLY A 187 -44.55 25.61 52.16
CA GLY A 187 -45.48 26.71 52.37
C GLY A 187 -45.90 26.90 53.82
N LYS A 188 -45.15 27.76 54.53
CA LYS A 188 -45.48 28.56 55.72
C LYS A 188 -44.59 28.30 56.94
N GLU A 189 -43.52 29.08 57.02
CA GLU A 189 -43.08 29.63 58.31
C GLU A 189 -43.91 30.88 58.62
N LYS A 190 -44.43 30.94 59.85
CA LYS A 190 -45.27 32.02 60.42
C LYS A 190 -44.41 33.19 60.90
N GLU A 191 -44.72 34.37 60.40
CA GLU A 191 -45.26 35.53 61.14
C GLU A 191 -44.71 35.88 62.55
N LYS A 192 -44.05 37.07 62.64
CA LYS A 192 -44.17 38.18 63.64
C LYS A 192 -42.80 38.86 63.80
N GLY A 193 -42.62 40.18 63.74
CA GLY A 193 -43.50 41.35 63.72
C GLY A 193 -42.64 42.62 63.91
N LYS A 194 -43.32 43.79 63.91
CA LYS A 194 -42.79 45.18 63.96
C LYS A 194 -42.17 45.62 62.62
N GLY A 195 -42.63 46.67 61.94
CA GLY A 195 -43.35 47.86 62.37
C GLY A 195 -42.55 49.06 61.85
N LYS A 196 -43.26 50.09 61.36
CA LYS A 196 -42.75 51.37 60.80
C LYS A 196 -42.00 51.23 59.47
N GLU A 197 -42.05 52.14 58.49
CA GLU A 197 -42.66 53.46 58.29
C GLU A 197 -42.09 53.98 56.96
N GLY A 198 -42.91 54.58 56.10
CA GLY A 198 -42.48 55.36 54.92
C GLY A 198 -41.86 54.55 53.77
N GLY A 199 -42.06 54.86 52.50
CA GLY A 199 -42.67 56.01 51.86
C GLY A 199 -42.11 56.11 50.44
N GLY A 200 -43.00 56.34 49.47
CA GLY A 200 -42.68 57.10 48.26
C GLY A 200 -42.04 56.37 47.07
N LYS A 201 -42.77 56.42 45.95
CA LYS A 201 -42.31 56.76 44.57
C LYS A 201 -41.28 55.81 43.90
N GLN A 202 -41.22 55.60 42.59
CA GLN A 202 -41.84 56.16 41.39
C GLN A 202 -41.21 55.40 40.19
N GLU A 203 -41.97 55.23 39.10
CA GLU A 203 -41.52 54.93 37.71
C GLU A 203 -40.66 53.68 37.47
N GLY A 204 -40.69 53.00 36.33
CA GLY A 204 -41.21 53.19 34.98
C GLY A 204 -40.59 52.02 34.20
N GLY A 205 -41.32 51.27 33.38
CA GLY A 205 -41.56 51.62 31.99
C GLY A 205 -40.77 50.69 31.05
N GLY A 206 -41.46 50.14 30.04
CA GLY A 206 -40.89 49.54 28.81
C GLY A 206 -40.27 48.14 28.98
N GLY A 207 -40.51 47.14 28.14
CA GLY A 207 -40.94 47.16 26.74
C GLY A 207 -39.81 46.59 25.86
N LYS A 208 -40.08 45.44 25.23
CA LYS A 208 -39.39 44.80 24.10
C LYS A 208 -37.95 44.31 24.29
N LYS A 209 -37.75 43.01 24.05
CA LYS A 209 -37.32 42.51 22.74
C LYS A 209 -37.64 41.03 22.59
#